data_AF-A0A8C9YY52-F1
#
_entry.id   AF-A0A8C9YY52-F1
#
_cell.length_a   1.000
_cell.length_b   1.000
_cell.length_c   1.000
_cell.angle_alpha   90.00
_cell.angle_beta   90.00
_cell.angle_gamma   90.00
#
_symmetry.space_group_name_H-M   'P 1'
#
loop_
_entity.id
_entity.type
_entity.pdbx_description
1 polymer ?
#
loop_
_entity_poly.entity_id
_entity_poly.type
_entity_poly.pdbx_seq_one_letter_code
_entity_poly.pdbx_strand_id
1 'polypeptide(L)'
;MFVKLPIFKLYTWTLHPFAVRSLLVLCFLGLFFMYNKTDIKFPNFAAVDAEPDTIVLIWMWPFGARYDLSCNTFHITRCHLTDDKTLYHKAHGVLFHHRDIHGNLGDFPKDNWNMQYERIHFYGNAFGRHISDQYSKIVSSCKFYLSFENSVYKDYITEKLYLPMMKESVPIVLGPSRQNYEDHIPADSFIHVNDFSTAKELAEKLLYLDQNNSLIITEYIRYFNWIGRFKVKLSWFGKEHTCKTCSYLQNHREYQAFHDLNKWYWG
;
A
#
# COMPACT_ATOMS: atom_id res chain seq x y z
N MET A 1 0.65 6.41 -1.58
CA MET A 1 2.11 6.60 -1.61
C MET A 1 2.61 5.92 -2.87
N PHE A 2 2.99 6.66 -3.92
CA PHE A 2 3.47 6.08 -5.20
C PHE A 2 4.73 6.80 -5.67
N VAL A 3 5.74 6.02 -6.07
CA VAL A 3 6.99 6.48 -6.70
C VAL A 3 7.10 5.80 -8.07
N LYS A 4 7.44 6.59 -9.09
CA LYS A 4 7.54 6.22 -10.52
C LYS A 4 8.96 5.70 -10.83
N LEU A 5 9.09 4.55 -11.49
CA LEU A 5 10.38 3.99 -11.92
C LEU A 5 10.63 4.21 -13.43
N PRO A 6 11.87 4.48 -13.88
CA PRO A 6 12.24 4.44 -15.30
C PRO A 6 12.81 3.07 -15.71
N ILE A 7 12.57 2.75 -16.99
CA ILE A 7 12.92 1.51 -17.70
C ILE A 7 14.43 1.51 -18.03
N PHE A 8 15.16 0.44 -17.68
CA PHE A 8 16.53 0.21 -18.15
C PHE A 8 16.55 -0.71 -19.38
N LYS A 9 17.30 -0.29 -20.42
CA LYS A 9 17.64 -1.08 -21.60
C LYS A 9 18.66 -2.17 -21.25
N LEU A 10 18.41 -3.39 -21.73
CA LEU A 10 19.36 -4.51 -21.72
C LEU A 10 20.48 -4.27 -22.74
N TYR A 11 21.75 -4.36 -22.30
CA TYR A 11 22.90 -4.58 -23.18
C TYR A 11 23.45 -5.98 -22.93
N THR A 12 23.52 -6.79 -23.98
CA THR A 12 24.20 -8.10 -23.98
C THR A 12 25.67 -7.90 -24.35
N TRP A 13 26.60 -8.36 -23.51
CA TRP A 13 28.03 -8.46 -23.85
C TRP A 13 28.36 -9.87 -24.32
N THR A 14 28.94 -10.00 -25.50
CA THR A 14 29.57 -11.23 -26.00
C THR A 14 31.05 -11.24 -25.57
N LEU A 15 31.50 -12.32 -24.92
CA LEU A 15 32.88 -12.48 -24.45
C LEU A 15 33.77 -13.02 -25.60
N HIS A 16 34.90 -12.32 -25.86
CA HIS A 16 35.87 -12.65 -26.90
C HIS A 16 37.04 -13.52 -26.35
N PRO A 17 37.65 -14.46 -27.12
CA PRO A 17 38.48 -15.55 -26.58
C PRO A 17 39.88 -15.18 -26.04
N PHE A 18 40.23 -13.90 -25.92
CA PHE A 18 41.57 -13.49 -25.46
C PHE A 18 41.70 -13.45 -23.92
N ALA A 19 40.60 -13.54 -23.16
CA ALA A 19 40.61 -13.48 -21.70
C ALA A 19 41.08 -14.78 -20.99
N VAL A 20 41.16 -15.91 -21.70
CA VAL A 20 41.46 -17.22 -21.09
C VAL A 20 42.97 -17.44 -20.90
N ARG A 21 43.83 -16.80 -21.69
CA ARG A 21 45.30 -16.98 -21.59
C ARG A 21 45.95 -16.23 -20.42
N SER A 22 45.29 -15.21 -19.87
CA SER A 22 45.81 -14.41 -18.74
C SER A 22 45.53 -15.05 -17.37
N LEU A 23 44.58 -16.00 -17.29
CA LEU A 23 44.20 -16.69 -16.05
C LEU A 23 45.21 -17.75 -15.60
N LEU A 24 45.95 -18.36 -16.54
CA LEU A 24 46.93 -19.40 -16.21
C LEU A 24 48.23 -18.86 -15.60
N VAL A 25 48.64 -17.63 -15.95
CA VAL A 25 49.85 -17.00 -15.39
C VAL A 25 49.63 -16.54 -13.94
N LEU A 26 48.40 -16.14 -13.59
CA LEU A 26 48.03 -15.73 -12.23
C LEU A 26 47.94 -16.92 -11.25
N CYS A 27 47.54 -18.12 -11.73
CA CYS A 27 47.54 -19.34 -10.90
C CYS A 27 48.95 -19.76 -10.45
N PHE A 28 49.98 -19.58 -11.28
CA PHE A 28 51.36 -19.95 -10.93
C PHE A 28 52.01 -18.96 -9.95
N LEU A 29 51.65 -17.67 -9.99
CA LEU A 29 52.09 -16.69 -9.00
C LEU A 29 51.40 -16.90 -7.64
N GLY A 30 50.12 -17.30 -7.63
CA GLY A 30 49.38 -17.60 -6.39
C GLY A 30 49.97 -18.76 -5.59
N LEU A 31 50.45 -19.81 -6.26
CA LEU A 31 51.10 -20.96 -5.61
C LEU A 31 52.47 -20.60 -5.00
N PHE A 32 53.21 -19.67 -5.60
CA PHE A 32 54.48 -19.19 -5.04
C PHE A 32 54.29 -18.39 -3.73
N PHE A 33 53.20 -17.63 -3.61
CA PHE A 33 52.86 -16.92 -2.38
C PHE A 33 52.30 -17.81 -1.27
N MET A 34 51.67 -18.96 -1.60
CA MET A 34 51.23 -19.92 -0.58
C MET A 34 52.39 -20.72 0.06
N TYR A 35 53.52 -20.86 -0.63
CA TYR A 35 54.67 -21.64 -0.15
C TYR A 35 55.60 -20.84 0.77
N ASN A 36 55.65 -19.51 0.64
CA ASN A 36 56.41 -18.64 1.54
C ASN A 36 55.50 -18.10 2.66
N LYS A 37 55.36 -18.89 3.72
CA LYS A 37 54.67 -18.51 4.96
C LYS A 37 55.49 -17.45 5.70
N THR A 38 55.36 -16.19 5.33
CA THR A 38 55.73 -15.07 6.21
C THR A 38 54.59 -14.87 7.20
N ASP A 39 54.88 -14.90 8.50
CA ASP A 39 53.94 -14.56 9.57
C ASP A 39 53.50 -13.09 9.45
N ILE A 40 52.51 -12.85 8.60
CA ILE A 40 51.81 -11.58 8.53
C ILE A 40 50.87 -11.54 9.73
N LYS A 41 51.26 -10.79 10.77
CA LYS A 41 50.33 -10.37 11.81
C LYS A 41 49.28 -9.48 11.14
N PHE A 42 48.08 -10.02 10.92
CA PHE A 42 46.94 -9.19 10.54
C PHE A 42 46.69 -8.19 11.67
N PRO A 43 46.63 -6.87 11.39
CA PRO A 43 46.06 -5.95 12.36
C PRO A 43 44.64 -6.41 12.66
N ASN A 44 44.21 -6.28 13.92
CA ASN A 44 42.81 -6.47 14.29
C ASN A 44 41.96 -5.65 13.33
N PHE A 45 41.21 -6.32 12.43
CA PHE A 45 40.13 -5.65 11.73
C PHE A 45 39.11 -5.31 12.82
N ALA A 46 39.12 -4.05 13.24
CA ALA A 46 37.98 -3.45 13.89
C ALA A 46 36.73 -3.82 13.07
N ALA A 47 35.64 -4.12 13.79
CA ALA A 47 34.36 -4.47 13.20
C ALA A 47 34.08 -3.62 11.96
N VAL A 48 33.75 -4.29 10.85
CA VAL A 48 33.15 -3.67 9.66
C VAL A 48 32.11 -2.67 10.16
N ASP A 49 32.28 -1.39 9.84
CA ASP A 49 31.42 -0.29 10.28
C ASP A 49 29.96 -0.74 10.20
N ALA A 50 29.35 -1.01 11.36
CA ALA A 50 27.94 -1.38 11.41
C ALA A 50 27.17 -0.15 10.91
N GLU A 51 26.60 -0.25 9.71
CA GLU A 51 25.77 0.83 9.17
C GLU A 51 24.74 1.25 10.23
N PRO A 52 24.59 2.57 10.47
CA PRO A 52 23.76 3.07 11.56
C PRO A 52 22.29 2.67 11.36
N ASP A 53 21.59 2.49 12.47
CA ASP A 53 20.14 2.23 12.46
C ASP A 53 19.40 3.33 11.69
N THR A 54 18.46 2.92 10.85
CA THR A 54 17.57 3.87 10.15
C THR A 54 16.54 4.39 11.13
N ILE A 55 16.68 5.67 11.47
CA ILE A 55 15.77 6.39 12.35
C ILE A 55 14.61 6.97 11.54
N VAL A 56 13.38 6.60 11.88
CA VAL A 56 12.16 7.22 11.33
C VAL A 56 11.39 7.89 12.46
N LEU A 57 11.24 9.22 12.36
CA LEU A 57 10.50 10.02 13.32
C LEU A 57 9.02 10.09 12.95
N ILE A 58 8.14 9.63 13.83
CA ILE A 58 6.70 9.82 13.74
C ILE A 58 6.39 11.20 14.30
N TRP A 59 6.18 12.19 13.42
CA TRP A 59 5.86 13.55 13.84
C TRP A 59 4.41 13.69 14.33
N MET A 60 3.51 12.96 13.68
CA MET A 60 2.07 12.92 13.98
C MET A 60 1.58 11.48 13.92
N TRP A 61 0.98 11.02 15.02
CA TRP A 61 0.34 9.72 15.08
C TRP A 61 -0.92 9.73 14.21
N PRO A 62 -1.04 8.83 13.20
CA PRO A 62 -2.19 8.82 12.31
C PRO A 62 -3.51 8.68 13.09
N PHE A 63 -4.38 9.68 12.97
CA PHE A 63 -5.66 9.76 13.70
C PHE A 63 -5.49 9.72 15.23
N GLY A 64 -4.32 10.08 15.75
CA GLY A 64 -3.98 9.96 17.17
C GLY A 64 -3.73 8.52 17.66
N ALA A 65 -3.81 7.51 16.78
CA ALA A 65 -3.64 6.11 17.15
C ALA A 65 -2.15 5.75 17.32
N ARG A 66 -1.77 5.39 18.54
CA ARG A 66 -0.41 4.95 18.87
C ARG A 66 -0.24 3.45 18.68
N TYR A 67 0.96 3.05 18.28
CA TYR A 67 1.35 1.65 18.14
C TYR A 67 2.77 1.46 18.65
N ASP A 68 3.10 0.21 18.97
CA ASP A 68 4.45 -0.19 19.34
C ASP A 68 5.47 0.20 18.25
N LEU A 69 6.61 0.73 18.68
CA LEU A 69 7.67 1.28 17.84
C LEU A 69 8.62 0.20 17.28
N SER A 70 8.43 -1.07 17.64
CA SER A 70 9.20 -2.18 17.08
C SER A 70 8.68 -2.64 15.72
N CYS A 71 9.60 -2.82 14.77
CA CYS A 71 9.31 -3.39 13.45
C CYS A 71 9.58 -4.89 13.33
N ASN A 72 9.90 -5.57 14.44
CA ASN A 72 10.25 -6.99 14.45
C ASN A 72 9.16 -7.89 13.84
N THR A 73 7.88 -7.54 14.03
CA THR A 73 6.73 -8.26 13.46
C THR A 73 6.74 -8.30 11.93
N PHE A 74 7.44 -7.37 11.28
CA PHE A 74 7.58 -7.31 9.83
C PHE A 74 8.94 -7.82 9.33
N HIS A 75 9.75 -8.41 10.21
CA HIS A 75 11.12 -8.84 9.92
C HIS A 75 12.04 -7.72 9.41
N ILE A 76 11.75 -6.47 9.78
CA ILE A 76 12.56 -5.30 9.44
C ILE A 76 13.46 -4.99 10.63
N THR A 77 14.76 -5.26 10.46
CA THR A 77 15.80 -5.02 11.47
C THR A 77 16.51 -3.69 11.19
N ARG A 78 17.33 -3.22 12.14
CA ARG A 78 18.06 -1.94 12.05
C ARG A 78 17.14 -0.73 11.79
N CYS A 79 15.97 -0.79 12.41
CA CYS A 79 14.93 0.22 12.28
C CYS A 79 14.59 0.78 13.66
N HIS A 80 14.80 2.08 13.83
CA HIS A 80 14.48 2.80 15.05
C HIS A 80 13.31 3.75 14.75
N LEU A 81 12.10 3.31 15.06
CA LEU A 81 10.95 4.20 15.08
C LEU A 81 10.94 4.99 16.38
N THR A 82 10.70 6.30 16.29
CA THR A 82 10.64 7.17 17.47
C THR A 82 9.57 8.23 17.28
N ASP A 83 8.91 8.67 18.35
CA ASP A 83 8.11 9.89 18.39
C ASP A 83 8.78 11.00 19.24
N ASP A 84 10.04 10.79 19.64
CA ASP A 84 10.87 11.78 20.30
C ASP A 84 11.39 12.80 19.28
N LYS A 85 10.74 13.96 19.26
CA LYS A 85 11.06 15.08 18.36
C LYS A 85 12.47 15.64 18.56
N THR A 86 13.12 15.38 19.70
CA THR A 86 14.52 15.80 19.91
C THR A 86 15.48 15.11 18.94
N LEU A 87 15.10 13.94 18.42
CA LEU A 87 15.86 13.18 17.43
C LEU A 87 15.63 13.63 15.98
N TYR A 88 14.87 14.71 15.74
CA TYR A 88 14.59 15.22 14.40
C TYR A 88 15.85 15.41 13.54
N HIS A 89 16.90 16.01 14.10
CA HIS A 89 18.17 16.25 13.41
C HIS A 89 18.96 14.98 13.06
N LYS A 90 18.54 13.81 13.58
CA LYS A 90 19.12 12.49 13.31
C LYS A 90 18.18 11.59 12.51
N ALA A 91 16.95 12.02 12.27
CA ALA A 91 15.95 11.23 11.57
C ALA A 91 16.30 11.13 10.07
N HIS A 92 16.28 9.92 9.53
CA HIS A 92 16.46 9.65 8.10
C HIS A 92 15.15 9.86 7.33
N GLY A 93 14.01 9.74 8.03
CA GLY A 93 12.69 10.06 7.49
C GLY A 93 11.78 10.59 8.58
N VAL A 94 10.85 11.46 8.17
CA VAL A 94 9.82 12.00 9.07
C VAL A 94 8.45 11.67 8.51
N LEU A 95 7.63 11.01 9.32
CA LEU A 95 6.27 10.62 8.98
C LEU A 95 5.28 11.64 9.53
N PHE A 96 4.42 12.13 8.64
CA PHE A 96 3.27 12.97 9.00
C PHE A 96 2.01 12.31 8.47
N HIS A 97 0.93 12.36 9.25
CA HIS A 97 -0.37 11.96 8.76
C HIS A 97 -1.08 13.19 8.16
N HIS A 98 -1.24 13.19 6.84
CA HIS A 98 -1.72 14.35 6.08
C HIS A 98 -3.04 14.92 6.60
N ARG A 99 -4.00 14.10 7.03
CA ARG A 99 -5.30 14.57 7.53
C ARG A 99 -5.20 15.30 8.86
N ASP A 100 -4.15 15.02 9.63
CA ASP A 100 -3.90 15.70 10.90
C ASP A 100 -3.08 16.99 10.69
N ILE A 101 -2.56 17.23 9.48
CA ILE A 101 -2.02 18.54 9.07
C ILE A 101 -3.23 19.46 8.86
N HIS A 102 -3.46 20.37 9.78
CA HIS A 102 -4.65 21.23 9.82
C HIS A 102 -4.93 21.90 8.46
N GLY A 103 -6.12 21.61 7.92
CA GLY A 103 -6.80 22.36 6.87
C GLY A 103 -8.27 22.49 7.25
N ASN A 104 -8.81 23.70 7.22
CA ASN A 104 -10.23 23.96 7.48
C ASN A 104 -11.04 23.37 6.33
N LEU A 105 -11.66 22.20 6.54
CA LEU A 105 -12.57 21.55 5.57
C LEU A 105 -14.03 21.85 5.92
N GLY A 106 -14.30 23.10 6.28
CA GLY A 106 -15.66 23.64 6.28
C GLY A 106 -15.99 24.06 4.85
N ASP A 107 -16.62 23.16 4.11
CA ASP A 107 -17.61 23.41 3.03
C ASP A 107 -17.74 22.15 2.17
N PHE A 108 -18.37 21.11 2.73
CA PHE A 108 -18.94 20.04 1.91
C PHE A 108 -20.38 20.42 1.56
N PRO A 109 -20.76 20.42 0.27
CA PRO A 109 -22.15 20.56 -0.14
C PRO A 109 -22.97 19.46 0.55
N LYS A 110 -23.97 19.87 1.33
CA LYS A 110 -25.01 18.97 1.82
C LYS A 110 -26.00 18.78 0.69
N ASP A 111 -25.64 17.97 -0.28
CA ASP A 111 -26.56 17.59 -1.34
C ASP A 111 -27.65 16.70 -0.74
N ASN A 112 -28.91 17.11 -0.92
CA ASN A 112 -30.08 16.34 -0.54
C ASN A 112 -30.24 15.15 -1.48
N TRP A 113 -29.64 14.01 -1.11
CA TRP A 113 -29.85 12.73 -1.78
C TRP A 113 -31.25 12.19 -1.46
N ASN A 114 -32.29 12.74 -2.11
CA ASN A 114 -33.62 12.14 -2.14
C ASN A 114 -33.64 10.99 -3.16
N MET A 115 -33.02 9.86 -2.80
CA MET A 115 -33.19 8.60 -3.52
C MET A 115 -34.12 7.70 -2.69
N GLN A 116 -35.41 7.68 -3.03
CA GLN A 116 -36.37 6.71 -2.48
C GLN A 116 -36.11 5.32 -3.07
N TYR A 117 -35.21 4.57 -2.44
CA TYR A 117 -35.12 3.12 -2.60
C TYR A 117 -35.19 2.48 -1.22
N GLU A 118 -36.30 1.80 -0.90
CA GLU A 118 -36.54 1.14 0.41
C GLU A 118 -35.48 0.07 0.78
N ARG A 119 -34.62 -0.33 -0.18
CA ARG A 119 -33.59 -1.38 -0.03
C ARG A 119 -32.15 -0.87 0.16
N ILE A 120 -31.93 0.45 0.25
CA ILE A 120 -30.58 1.00 0.50
C ILE A 120 -30.49 1.47 1.95
N HIS A 121 -29.51 0.92 2.68
CA HIS A 121 -29.27 1.26 4.09
C HIS A 121 -28.08 2.20 4.22
N PHE A 122 -28.32 3.41 4.73
CA PHE A 122 -27.30 4.41 5.00
C PHE A 122 -26.89 4.42 6.47
N TYR A 123 -25.59 4.57 6.71
CA TYR A 123 -24.97 4.57 8.03
C TYR A 123 -23.81 5.57 8.10
N GLY A 124 -23.46 5.98 9.32
CA GLY A 124 -22.42 6.96 9.61
C GLY A 124 -22.97 8.31 10.08
N ASN A 125 -22.04 9.21 10.44
CA ASN A 125 -22.36 10.51 11.04
C ASN A 125 -23.29 11.35 10.15
N ALA A 126 -23.09 11.31 8.83
CA ALA A 126 -23.90 12.05 7.87
C ALA A 126 -25.39 11.67 7.91
N PHE A 127 -25.71 10.47 8.41
CA PHE A 127 -27.07 9.93 8.46
C PHE A 127 -27.58 9.74 9.89
N GLY A 128 -26.83 10.18 10.90
CA GLY A 128 -27.19 10.00 12.32
C GLY A 128 -27.27 8.52 12.77
N ARG A 129 -26.71 7.59 11.98
CA ARG A 129 -26.79 6.14 12.21
C ARG A 129 -25.39 5.58 12.40
N HIS A 130 -24.80 5.85 13.55
CA HIS A 130 -23.45 5.39 13.86
C HIS A 130 -23.39 3.88 13.99
N ILE A 131 -22.39 3.26 13.36
CA ILE A 131 -22.08 1.84 13.54
C ILE A 131 -20.77 1.77 14.33
N SER A 132 -20.78 1.08 15.47
CA SER A 132 -19.57 0.67 16.17
C SER A 132 -19.25 -0.79 15.84
N ASP A 133 -19.75 -1.72 16.64
CA ASP A 133 -19.37 -3.14 16.67
C ASP A 133 -20.23 -4.00 15.72
N GLN A 134 -21.27 -3.43 15.14
CA GLN A 134 -22.20 -4.13 14.25
C GLN A 134 -21.77 -4.14 12.78
N TYR A 135 -20.66 -3.46 12.43
CA TYR A 135 -20.21 -3.30 11.04
C TYR A 135 -20.13 -4.64 10.31
N SER A 136 -19.46 -5.63 10.91
CA SER A 136 -19.29 -6.93 10.28
C SER A 136 -20.63 -7.62 10.00
N LYS A 137 -21.59 -7.53 10.94
CA LYS A 137 -22.91 -8.16 10.80
C LYS A 137 -23.76 -7.48 9.73
N ILE A 138 -23.71 -6.15 9.68
CA ILE A 138 -24.45 -5.35 8.71
C ILE A 138 -23.92 -5.63 7.31
N VAL A 139 -22.61 -5.49 7.09
CA VAL A 139 -22.01 -5.68 5.76
C VAL A 139 -22.20 -7.10 5.25
N SER A 140 -22.05 -8.12 6.09
CA SER A 140 -22.30 -9.52 5.68
C SER A 140 -23.76 -9.82 5.36
N SER A 141 -24.71 -8.98 5.78
CA SER A 141 -26.13 -9.11 5.43
C SER A 141 -26.48 -8.45 4.10
N CYS A 142 -25.57 -7.66 3.53
CA CYS A 142 -25.77 -6.93 2.28
C CYS A 142 -25.10 -7.67 1.11
N LYS A 143 -25.83 -7.91 0.02
CA LYS A 143 -25.26 -8.44 -1.23
C LYS A 143 -24.23 -7.49 -1.85
N PHE A 144 -24.48 -6.19 -1.74
CA PHE A 144 -23.65 -5.13 -2.31
C PHE A 144 -23.24 -4.09 -1.27
N TYR A 145 -22.06 -3.52 -1.43
CA TYR A 145 -21.55 -2.44 -0.58
C TYR A 145 -21.00 -1.29 -1.42
N LEU A 146 -21.51 -0.07 -1.22
CA LEU A 146 -21.00 1.15 -1.87
C LEU A 146 -19.61 1.49 -1.33
N SER A 147 -18.59 1.16 -2.13
CA SER A 147 -17.17 1.23 -1.81
C SER A 147 -16.54 2.46 -2.45
N PHE A 148 -17.09 3.64 -2.17
CA PHE A 148 -16.68 4.89 -2.82
C PHE A 148 -15.50 5.53 -2.10
N GLU A 149 -14.45 5.83 -2.84
CA GLU A 149 -13.30 6.56 -2.34
C GLU A 149 -13.57 8.05 -2.25
N ASN A 150 -12.87 8.71 -1.33
CA ASN A 150 -13.04 10.15 -1.11
C ASN A 150 -12.54 11.00 -2.30
N SER A 151 -11.77 10.41 -3.22
CA SER A 151 -11.26 11.08 -4.41
C SER A 151 -10.98 10.08 -5.53
N VAL A 152 -11.05 10.55 -6.77
CA VAL A 152 -10.66 9.79 -7.97
C VAL A 152 -9.18 10.02 -8.21
N TYR A 153 -8.33 9.16 -7.65
CA TYR A 153 -6.88 9.28 -7.80
C TYR A 153 -6.24 7.91 -8.03
N LYS A 154 -5.23 7.86 -8.91
CA LYS A 154 -4.54 6.63 -9.27
C LYS A 154 -3.99 5.93 -8.03
N ASP A 155 -4.29 4.65 -7.92
CA ASP A 155 -3.89 3.75 -6.84
C ASP A 155 -4.39 4.14 -5.44
N TYR A 156 -5.34 5.08 -5.34
CA TYR A 156 -6.02 5.42 -4.08
C TYR A 156 -7.16 4.43 -3.83
N ILE A 157 -6.79 3.23 -3.38
CA ILE A 157 -7.71 2.12 -3.06
C ILE A 157 -7.53 1.78 -1.57
N THR A 158 -8.62 1.82 -0.80
CA THR A 158 -8.58 1.79 0.65
C THR A 158 -9.38 0.63 1.26
N GLU A 159 -9.57 0.66 2.58
CA GLU A 159 -10.36 -0.33 3.33
C GLU A 159 -11.78 -0.50 2.78
N LYS A 160 -12.33 0.54 2.13
CA LYS A 160 -13.70 0.53 1.58
C LYS A 160 -13.91 -0.56 0.55
N LEU A 161 -12.86 -0.90 -0.21
CA LEU A 161 -12.88 -2.04 -1.13
C LEU A 161 -12.70 -3.36 -0.39
N TYR A 162 -11.65 -3.46 0.42
CA TYR A 162 -11.18 -4.73 0.96
C TYR A 162 -12.06 -5.29 2.08
N LEU A 163 -12.65 -4.42 2.90
CA LEU A 163 -13.52 -4.84 4.01
C LEU A 163 -14.78 -5.56 3.53
N PRO A 164 -15.59 -5.05 2.58
CA PRO A 164 -16.76 -5.80 2.10
C PRO A 164 -16.37 -7.09 1.38
N MET A 165 -15.25 -7.15 0.65
CA MET A 165 -14.76 -8.41 0.07
C MET A 165 -14.52 -9.48 1.13
N MET A 166 -13.95 -9.12 2.28
CA MET A 166 -13.76 -10.05 3.42
C MET A 166 -15.06 -10.48 4.09
N LYS A 167 -16.16 -9.77 3.83
CA LYS A 167 -17.50 -10.05 4.36
C LYS A 167 -18.43 -10.63 3.31
N GLU A 168 -17.88 -11.08 2.18
CA GLU A 168 -18.62 -11.71 1.08
C GLU A 168 -19.74 -10.79 0.53
N SER A 169 -19.51 -9.48 0.60
CA SER A 169 -20.36 -8.46 -0.03
C SER A 169 -19.65 -7.91 -1.25
N VAL A 170 -20.36 -7.80 -2.38
CA VAL A 170 -19.78 -7.35 -3.65
C VAL A 170 -19.55 -5.83 -3.60
N PRO A 171 -18.30 -5.36 -3.74
CA PRO A 171 -17.99 -3.93 -3.77
C PRO A 171 -18.53 -3.27 -5.04
N ILE A 172 -19.28 -2.17 -4.89
CA ILE A 172 -19.59 -1.23 -5.96
C ILE A 172 -18.63 -0.05 -5.82
N VAL A 173 -17.68 0.09 -6.72
CA VAL A 173 -16.52 0.97 -6.54
C VAL A 173 -16.64 2.25 -7.36
N LEU A 174 -16.23 3.36 -6.75
CA LEU A 174 -15.97 4.65 -7.39
C LEU A 174 -14.66 5.19 -6.80
N GLY A 175 -13.67 5.45 -7.64
CA GLY A 175 -12.34 5.83 -7.22
C GLY A 175 -11.43 5.93 -8.45
N PRO A 176 -10.25 5.28 -8.50
CA PRO A 176 -9.43 5.24 -9.71
C PRO A 176 -10.15 4.54 -10.89
N SER A 177 -9.51 4.50 -12.06
CA SER A 177 -10.06 3.81 -13.23
C SER A 177 -10.28 2.32 -12.98
N ARG A 178 -11.22 1.71 -13.71
CA ARG A 178 -11.47 0.26 -13.65
C ARG A 178 -10.17 -0.55 -13.84
N GLN A 179 -9.38 -0.22 -14.86
CA GLN A 179 -8.08 -0.88 -15.09
C GLN A 179 -7.17 -0.79 -13.86
N ASN A 180 -7.16 0.35 -13.17
CA ASN A 180 -6.31 0.50 -12.00
C ASN A 180 -6.80 -0.36 -10.82
N TYR A 181 -8.10 -0.60 -10.66
CA TYR A 181 -8.57 -1.64 -9.73
C TYR A 181 -8.11 -3.04 -10.16
N GLU A 182 -8.20 -3.36 -11.45
CA GLU A 182 -7.79 -4.67 -12.00
C GLU A 182 -6.28 -4.95 -11.86
N ASP A 183 -5.46 -3.91 -11.76
CA ASP A 183 -4.02 -4.05 -11.48
C ASP A 183 -3.76 -4.58 -10.06
N HIS A 184 -4.71 -4.42 -9.12
CA HIS A 184 -4.57 -4.78 -7.70
C HIS A 184 -5.50 -5.90 -7.23
N ILE A 185 -6.63 -6.12 -7.91
CA ILE A 185 -7.64 -7.13 -7.54
C ILE A 185 -8.22 -7.82 -8.79
N PRO A 186 -8.80 -9.03 -8.67
CA PRO A 186 -9.43 -9.71 -9.79
C PRO A 186 -10.56 -8.89 -10.43
N ALA A 187 -10.55 -8.79 -11.76
CA ALA A 187 -11.53 -8.00 -12.54
C ALA A 187 -12.99 -8.42 -12.34
N ASP A 188 -13.21 -9.67 -11.94
CA ASP A 188 -14.51 -10.24 -11.65
C ASP A 188 -14.91 -10.10 -10.18
N SER A 189 -14.18 -9.39 -9.31
CA SER A 189 -14.52 -9.30 -7.88
C SER A 189 -15.28 -8.04 -7.45
N PHE A 190 -15.63 -7.15 -8.38
CA PHE A 190 -16.26 -5.87 -8.09
C PHE A 190 -17.11 -5.35 -9.25
N ILE A 191 -17.96 -4.37 -8.97
CA ILE A 191 -18.74 -3.63 -9.97
C ILE A 191 -18.19 -2.20 -10.01
N HIS A 192 -17.76 -1.73 -11.18
CA HIS A 192 -17.27 -0.36 -11.32
C HIS A 192 -18.41 0.54 -11.79
N VAL A 193 -18.61 1.70 -11.16
CA VAL A 193 -19.71 2.59 -11.54
C VAL A 193 -19.63 3.05 -13.00
N ASN A 194 -18.42 3.24 -13.52
CA ASN A 194 -18.18 3.62 -14.92
C ASN A 194 -18.34 2.47 -15.94
N ASP A 195 -18.75 1.27 -15.52
CA ASP A 195 -19.20 0.22 -16.45
C ASP A 195 -20.55 0.57 -17.08
N PHE A 196 -21.26 1.51 -16.47
CA PHE A 196 -22.61 1.94 -16.85
C PHE A 196 -22.56 3.38 -17.31
N SER A 197 -23.38 3.71 -18.32
CA SER A 197 -23.45 5.08 -18.82
C SER A 197 -24.22 6.00 -17.88
N THR A 198 -25.10 5.43 -17.04
CA THR A 198 -25.91 6.16 -16.07
C THR A 198 -26.05 5.41 -14.74
N ALA A 199 -26.32 6.16 -13.66
CA ALA A 199 -26.65 5.58 -12.37
C ALA A 199 -27.92 4.70 -12.41
N LYS A 200 -28.84 4.98 -13.34
CA LYS A 200 -30.05 4.18 -13.56
C LYS A 200 -29.70 2.78 -14.06
N GLU A 201 -28.80 2.68 -15.05
CA GLU A 201 -28.35 1.38 -15.57
C GLU A 201 -27.62 0.55 -14.50
N LEU A 202 -26.80 1.20 -13.67
CA LEU A 202 -26.19 0.55 -12.50
C LEU A 202 -27.29 0.01 -11.55
N ALA A 203 -28.28 0.84 -11.19
CA ALA A 203 -29.36 0.42 -10.32
C ALA A 203 -30.17 -0.75 -10.91
N GLU A 204 -30.47 -0.71 -12.21
CA GLU A 204 -31.12 -1.80 -12.93
C GLU A 204 -30.29 -3.09 -12.91
N LYS A 205 -28.97 -3.00 -13.06
CA LYS A 205 -28.07 -4.16 -12.93
C LYS A 205 -28.10 -4.76 -11.53
N LEU A 206 -28.07 -3.93 -10.48
CA LEU A 206 -28.12 -4.40 -9.10
C LEU A 206 -29.46 -5.07 -8.77
N LEU A 207 -30.57 -4.49 -9.25
CA LEU A 207 -31.91 -5.08 -9.11
C LEU A 207 -32.04 -6.39 -9.87
N TYR A 208 -31.43 -6.49 -11.05
CA TYR A 208 -31.34 -7.74 -11.80
C TYR A 208 -30.60 -8.79 -10.97
N LEU A 209 -29.37 -8.51 -10.51
CA LEU A 209 -28.56 -9.45 -9.72
C LEU A 209 -29.16 -9.82 -8.36
N ASP A 210 -30.11 -9.03 -7.83
CA ASP A 210 -30.82 -9.33 -6.58
C ASP A 210 -31.92 -10.41 -6.75
N GLN A 211 -32.29 -10.75 -7.98
CA GLN A 211 -33.37 -11.70 -8.25
C GLN A 211 -33.07 -13.14 -7.81
N ASN A 212 -34.08 -13.82 -7.27
CA ASN A 212 -34.00 -15.24 -6.87
C ASN A 212 -34.26 -16.18 -8.06
N ASN A 213 -33.50 -16.02 -9.14
CA ASN A 213 -33.53 -16.88 -10.33
C ASN A 213 -32.19 -17.60 -10.47
N SER A 214 -32.19 -18.91 -10.76
CA SER A 214 -30.97 -19.73 -10.77
C SER A 214 -29.89 -19.26 -11.76
N LEU A 215 -30.28 -18.77 -12.94
CA LEU A 215 -29.34 -18.23 -13.93
C LEU A 215 -28.70 -16.94 -13.42
N ILE A 216 -29.49 -16.08 -12.78
CA ILE A 216 -29.03 -14.79 -12.26
C ILE A 216 -28.16 -14.98 -11.01
N ILE A 217 -28.53 -15.93 -10.14
CA ILE A 217 -27.71 -16.35 -9.01
C ILE A 217 -26.35 -16.85 -9.50
N THR A 218 -26.31 -17.61 -10.60
CA THR A 218 -25.04 -18.05 -11.20
C THR A 218 -24.19 -16.86 -11.64
N GLU A 219 -24.79 -15.83 -12.24
CA GLU A 219 -24.07 -14.62 -12.60
C GLU A 219 -23.56 -13.84 -11.37
N TYR A 220 -24.39 -13.67 -10.35
CA TYR A 220 -24.00 -13.02 -9.09
C TYR A 220 -22.84 -13.77 -8.40
N ILE A 221 -22.89 -15.10 -8.36
CA ILE A 221 -21.84 -15.92 -7.72
C ILE A 221 -20.48 -15.75 -8.40
N ARG A 222 -20.43 -15.36 -9.68
CA ARG A 222 -19.15 -15.08 -10.37
C ARG A 222 -18.35 -13.98 -9.70
N TYR A 223 -19.00 -13.06 -8.96
CA TYR A 223 -18.31 -12.05 -8.17
C TYR A 223 -17.46 -12.60 -7.03
N PHE A 224 -17.55 -13.92 -6.77
CA PHE A 224 -16.80 -14.64 -5.75
C PHE A 224 -15.83 -15.68 -6.33
N ASN A 225 -15.66 -15.75 -7.66
CA ASN A 225 -14.70 -16.65 -8.32
C ASN A 225 -13.24 -16.40 -7.92
N TRP A 226 -12.96 -15.25 -7.31
CA TRP A 226 -11.65 -14.93 -6.76
C TRP A 226 -11.36 -15.66 -5.43
N ILE A 227 -12.40 -16.12 -4.72
CA ILE A 227 -12.24 -16.85 -3.46
C ILE A 227 -11.40 -18.11 -3.74
N GLY A 228 -10.34 -18.29 -2.96
CA GLY A 228 -9.39 -19.40 -3.10
C GLY A 228 -8.18 -19.10 -3.99
N ARG A 229 -8.25 -18.12 -4.91
CA ARG A 229 -7.10 -17.69 -5.74
C ARG A 229 -6.55 -16.30 -5.38
N PHE A 230 -7.32 -15.51 -4.64
CA PHE A 230 -6.91 -14.20 -4.13
C PHE A 230 -7.21 -14.12 -2.63
N LYS A 231 -6.28 -13.53 -1.86
CA LYS A 231 -6.41 -13.38 -0.41
C LYS A 231 -6.30 -11.91 -0.04
N VAL A 232 -7.40 -11.37 0.47
CA VAL A 232 -7.40 -10.04 1.08
C VAL A 232 -6.58 -10.07 2.38
N LYS A 233 -5.63 -9.15 2.50
CA LYS A 233 -4.87 -8.93 3.73
C LYS A 233 -5.07 -7.48 4.14
N LEU A 234 -5.55 -7.27 5.35
CA LEU A 234 -5.59 -5.93 5.93
C LEU A 234 -4.18 -5.55 6.37
N SER A 235 -3.76 -4.34 6.02
CA SER A 235 -2.53 -3.76 6.52
C SER A 235 -2.73 -3.23 7.93
N TRP A 236 -1.69 -3.30 8.76
CA TRP A 236 -1.70 -2.57 10.04
C TRP A 236 -1.42 -1.10 9.77
N PHE A 237 -2.49 -0.34 9.51
CA PHE A 237 -2.41 1.08 9.15
C PHE A 237 -1.58 1.86 10.19
N GLY A 238 -0.70 2.72 9.71
CA GLY A 238 0.33 3.34 10.55
C GLY A 238 1.53 2.41 10.70
N LYS A 239 1.48 1.43 11.60
CA LYS A 239 2.64 0.60 11.98
C LYS A 239 3.35 -0.03 10.77
N GLU A 240 2.61 -0.74 9.93
CA GLU A 240 3.18 -1.43 8.77
C GLU A 240 3.78 -0.43 7.77
N HIS A 241 3.09 0.69 7.52
CA HIS A 241 3.58 1.74 6.63
C HIS A 241 4.87 2.38 7.17
N THR A 242 4.92 2.72 8.46
CA THR A 242 6.10 3.32 9.09
C THR A 242 7.29 2.35 9.03
N CYS A 243 7.07 1.07 9.33
CA CYS A 243 8.12 0.06 9.23
C CYS A 243 8.60 -0.13 7.79
N LYS A 244 7.68 -0.20 6.82
CA LYS A 244 8.04 -0.29 5.40
C LYS A 244 8.81 0.94 4.90
N THR A 245 8.48 2.14 5.38
CA THR A 245 9.26 3.36 5.10
C THR A 245 10.70 3.20 5.57
N CYS A 246 10.92 2.59 6.74
CA CYS A 246 12.25 2.28 7.24
C CYS A 246 13.02 1.36 6.28
N SER A 247 12.40 0.26 5.86
CA SER A 247 12.98 -0.67 4.89
C SER A 247 13.27 0.01 3.54
N TYR A 248 12.41 0.94 3.11
CA TYR A 248 12.64 1.73 1.92
C TYR A 248 13.89 2.61 2.07
N LEU A 249 13.99 3.40 3.15
CA LEU A 249 15.11 4.31 3.40
C LEU A 249 16.45 3.59 3.61
N GLN A 250 16.42 2.36 4.15
CA GLN A 250 17.62 1.52 4.24
C GLN A 250 18.24 1.21 2.88
N ASN A 251 17.41 1.10 1.83
CA ASN A 251 17.84 0.74 0.48
C ASN A 251 17.90 1.94 -0.47
N HIS A 252 17.41 3.11 -0.05
CA HIS A 252 17.34 4.32 -0.88
C HIS A 252 17.88 5.51 -0.09
N ARG A 253 19.08 5.96 -0.47
CA ARG A 253 19.78 7.07 0.20
C ARG A 253 19.57 8.43 -0.46
N GLU A 254 18.78 8.50 -1.53
CA GLU A 254 18.46 9.78 -2.14
C GLU A 254 17.57 10.60 -1.19
N TYR A 255 17.84 11.90 -1.08
CA TYR A 255 17.01 12.80 -0.32
C TYR A 255 16.31 13.79 -1.24
N GLN A 256 15.07 14.13 -0.86
CA GLN A 256 14.31 15.22 -1.45
C GLN A 256 13.88 16.13 -0.31
N ALA A 257 14.10 17.44 -0.50
CA ALA A 257 13.67 18.46 0.45
C ALA A 257 12.55 19.29 -0.18
N PHE A 258 11.46 19.43 0.55
CA PHE A 258 10.36 20.32 0.20
C PHE A 258 10.33 21.46 1.20
N HIS A 259 10.49 22.69 0.71
CA HIS A 259 10.46 23.89 1.57
C HIS A 259 9.05 24.36 1.89
N ASP A 260 8.06 23.91 1.12
CA ASP A 260 6.65 24.17 1.33
C ASP A 260 5.87 22.86 1.16
N LEU A 261 5.44 22.31 2.30
CA LEU A 261 4.72 21.05 2.34
C LEU A 261 3.32 21.18 1.74
N ASN A 262 2.68 22.35 1.87
CA ASN A 262 1.36 22.60 1.30
C ASN A 262 1.43 22.67 -0.22
N LYS A 263 2.40 23.42 -0.76
CA LYS A 263 2.63 23.50 -2.21
C LYS A 263 3.03 22.15 -2.81
N TRP A 264 3.90 21.40 -2.14
CA TRP A 264 4.29 20.08 -2.62
C TRP A 264 3.09 19.11 -2.71
N TYR A 265 2.20 19.15 -1.72
CA TYR A 265 1.09 18.21 -1.63
C TYR A 265 -0.14 18.63 -2.45
N TRP A 266 -0.50 19.91 -2.43
CA TRP A 266 -1.73 20.44 -3.05
C TRP A 266 -1.51 21.08 -4.43
N GLY A 267 -0.27 21.37 -4.83
CA GLY A 267 0.09 22.05 -6.08
C GLY A 267 0.21 23.56 -5.93
#